data_AF-A0A914AVC8-F1
#
_entry.id   AF-A0A914AVC8-F1
#
_cell.length_a   1.000
_cell.length_b   1.000
_cell.length_c   1.000
_cell.angle_alpha   90.00
_cell.angle_beta   90.00
_cell.angle_gamma   90.00
#
_symmetry.space_group_name_H-M   'P 1'
#
loop_
_entity.id
_entity.type
_entity.pdbx_description
1 polymer ?
#
loop_
_entity_poly.entity_id
_entity_poly.type
_entity_poly.pdbx_seq_one_letter_code
_entity_poly.pdbx_strand_id
1 'polypeptide(L)'
;MPRKGHLIFDACFECGNLGRVDYITEYEYDLFIRPDTCNPRFRVWFNFTVENVKADQRVIFNIVNFSKTKSLYREGMSPLVKSSSRPKWQRIPSKNVYYYRCPDHRKNYVMSFPFAFDKEGDTYQFAYCYPYSYTRMQTYLAAIEKRKLNYFDRELLCLSVQQRKLDLLTISAPENLEPDVKQRVVFVTARVHPGETPASYVCQGLIDFLLSQHPIAKVLRDHVVFKIVPMLNPDGVYLGNYRCSLMGFDLNRHWHEPSPWAHPTLHANKHLLMDMNASSKMDVDFYIDIHAHSTLMNGFMYGNVYDDPVRYEKQAVFPRLMCANAEDFSMMNTSFNRDAMKAGTGRRFLGGILDENSLCYTLEVSFFCYATNGGSTLVPYDEEGYMRLGRNLAKTCMDYYKLTSLIQPKPTILPLNHTQRRKGSSKGHRSEGRPHSESRQYQSLRADVVYDNHSLSAQSMNSMAVQFRLQHRDIHRR
;
A
#
# COMPACT_ATOMS: atom_id res chain seq x y z
N MET A 1 35.06 -17.30 -21.71
CA MET A 1 34.00 -16.30 -21.97
C MET A 1 32.90 -16.96 -22.80
N PRO A 2 31.62 -16.86 -22.41
CA PRO A 2 30.53 -17.34 -23.24
C PRO A 2 30.54 -16.65 -24.61
N ARG A 3 30.07 -17.34 -25.65
CA ARG A 3 29.97 -16.74 -26.99
C ARG A 3 29.04 -15.53 -26.92
N LYS A 4 29.39 -14.44 -27.60
CA LYS A 4 28.55 -13.24 -27.67
C LYS A 4 27.14 -13.61 -28.13
N GLY A 5 26.10 -13.09 -27.48
CA GLY A 5 24.70 -13.43 -27.76
C GLY A 5 24.20 -14.72 -27.12
N HIS A 6 25.07 -15.48 -26.44
CA HIS A 6 24.62 -16.53 -25.53
C HIS A 6 24.16 -15.87 -24.24
N LEU A 7 22.85 -15.74 -24.06
CA LEU A 7 22.26 -15.01 -22.94
C LEU A 7 22.71 -15.58 -21.60
N ILE A 8 23.10 -14.70 -20.68
CA ILE A 8 23.49 -15.07 -19.31
C ILE A 8 22.39 -14.60 -18.38
N PHE A 9 21.82 -15.51 -17.60
CA PHE A 9 20.75 -15.21 -16.66
C PHE A 9 21.31 -15.19 -15.24
N ASP A 10 20.93 -14.19 -14.46
CA ASP A 10 21.27 -14.14 -13.04
C ASP A 10 20.07 -13.72 -12.18
N ALA A 11 20.03 -14.26 -10.97
CA ALA A 11 19.08 -13.89 -9.93
C ALA A 11 19.75 -13.90 -8.54
N CYS A 12 21.08 -13.92 -8.46
CA CYS A 12 21.86 -13.95 -7.22
C CYS A 12 22.01 -12.53 -6.63
N PHE A 13 20.88 -11.87 -6.42
CA PHE A 13 20.81 -10.56 -5.79
C PHE A 13 19.56 -10.47 -4.91
N GLU A 14 19.49 -9.43 -4.09
CA GLU A 14 18.36 -9.21 -3.18
C GLU A 14 17.02 -9.16 -3.94
N CYS A 15 16.02 -9.92 -3.46
CA CYS A 15 14.72 -10.12 -4.11
C CYS A 15 14.77 -10.85 -5.46
N GLY A 16 15.95 -11.33 -5.89
CA GLY A 16 16.12 -12.11 -7.11
C GLY A 16 15.42 -13.47 -7.00
N ASN A 17 14.75 -13.88 -8.07
CA ASN A 17 14.15 -15.22 -8.17
C ASN A 17 14.10 -15.66 -9.63
N LEU A 18 14.96 -16.65 -9.92
CA LEU A 18 14.91 -17.55 -11.06
C LEU A 18 15.64 -18.83 -10.63
N GLY A 19 15.04 -19.99 -10.87
CA GLY A 19 15.54 -21.27 -10.35
C GLY A 19 16.29 -22.10 -11.38
N ARG A 20 15.85 -22.10 -12.64
CA ARG A 20 16.48 -22.82 -13.75
C ARG A 20 16.11 -22.14 -15.07
N VAL A 21 17.01 -22.22 -16.03
CA VAL A 21 16.79 -21.82 -17.42
C VAL A 21 17.18 -22.97 -18.32
N ASP A 22 16.24 -23.42 -19.15
CA ASP A 22 16.49 -24.43 -20.17
C ASP A 22 16.62 -23.72 -21.52
N TYR A 23 17.75 -23.92 -22.18
CA TYR A 23 18.00 -23.45 -23.55
C TYR A 23 17.31 -24.40 -24.54
N ILE A 24 16.26 -23.93 -25.22
CA ILE A 24 15.48 -24.76 -26.15
C ILE A 24 16.04 -24.60 -27.56
N THR A 25 16.13 -23.35 -28.03
CA THR A 25 16.76 -22.99 -29.31
C THR A 25 17.49 -21.66 -29.15
N GLU A 26 18.17 -21.18 -30.19
CA GLU A 26 18.76 -19.84 -30.19
C GLU A 26 17.75 -18.70 -30.00
N TYR A 27 16.46 -18.97 -30.22
CA TYR A 27 15.36 -18.01 -30.11
C TYR A 27 14.42 -18.30 -28.94
N GLU A 28 14.63 -19.34 -28.12
CA GLU A 28 13.64 -19.77 -27.14
C GLU A 28 14.28 -20.32 -25.86
N TYR A 29 13.74 -19.87 -24.72
CA TYR A 29 14.20 -20.27 -23.38
C TYR A 29 13.01 -20.54 -22.46
N ASP A 30 13.06 -21.68 -21.78
CA ASP A 30 12.13 -22.02 -20.71
C ASP A 30 12.72 -21.60 -19.36
N LEU A 31 11.98 -20.76 -18.66
CA LEU A 31 12.33 -20.15 -17.39
C LEU A 31 11.50 -20.77 -16.27
N PHE A 32 12.18 -21.26 -15.24
CA PHE A 32 11.56 -21.87 -14.08
C PHE A 32 11.73 -20.99 -12.85
N ILE A 33 10.61 -20.55 -12.28
CA ILE A 33 10.58 -19.84 -11.00
C ILE A 33 11.07 -20.77 -9.89
N ARG A 34 12.00 -20.28 -9.06
CA ARG A 34 12.43 -20.97 -7.84
C ARG A 34 11.25 -21.00 -6.86
N PRO A 35 10.91 -22.15 -6.27
CA PRO A 35 9.87 -22.18 -5.25
C PRO A 35 10.28 -21.34 -4.05
N ASP A 36 9.31 -20.91 -3.26
CA ASP A 36 9.58 -20.32 -1.95
C ASP A 36 10.51 -21.20 -1.13
N THR A 37 11.42 -20.56 -0.39
CA THR A 37 12.38 -21.26 0.47
C THR A 37 11.64 -22.15 1.46
N CYS A 38 12.09 -23.40 1.57
CA CYS A 38 11.44 -24.44 2.39
C CYS A 38 9.96 -24.72 2.05
N ASN A 39 9.44 -24.26 0.90
CA ASN A 39 8.06 -24.50 0.50
C ASN A 39 7.91 -24.70 -1.03
N PRO A 40 7.75 -25.93 -1.53
CA PRO A 40 7.72 -26.21 -2.97
C PRO A 40 6.45 -25.74 -3.71
N ARG A 41 5.42 -25.28 -2.97
CA ARG A 41 4.07 -25.00 -3.51
C ARG A 41 3.94 -23.63 -4.17
N PHE A 42 4.74 -22.64 -3.77
CA PHE A 42 4.56 -21.26 -4.23
C PHE A 42 5.61 -20.88 -5.29
N ARG A 43 5.13 -20.57 -6.50
CA ARG A 43 5.92 -20.16 -7.68
C ARG A 43 5.16 -19.08 -8.41
N VAL A 44 5.46 -17.82 -8.10
CA VAL A 44 4.75 -16.65 -8.66
C VAL A 44 5.71 -15.49 -8.89
N TRP A 45 6.47 -15.10 -7.86
CA TRP A 45 7.45 -14.02 -7.96
C TRP A 45 8.66 -14.45 -8.79
N PHE A 46 9.04 -13.63 -9.76
CA PHE A 46 10.32 -13.72 -10.46
C PHE A 46 10.94 -12.34 -10.55
N ASN A 47 12.27 -12.31 -10.53
CA ASN A 47 13.08 -11.11 -10.68
C ASN A 47 14.50 -11.56 -11.08
N PHE A 48 14.90 -11.30 -12.31
CA PHE A 48 16.16 -11.80 -12.85
C PHE A 48 16.76 -10.82 -13.86
N THR A 49 18.05 -10.91 -14.07
CA THR A 49 18.80 -10.16 -15.07
C THR A 49 19.18 -11.06 -16.25
N VAL A 50 19.36 -10.43 -17.41
CA VAL A 50 19.85 -11.03 -18.64
C VAL A 50 20.96 -10.16 -19.20
N GLU A 51 22.11 -10.77 -19.45
CA GLU A 51 23.33 -10.13 -19.95
C GLU A 51 23.88 -10.85 -21.19
N ASN A 52 24.98 -10.32 -21.75
CA ASN A 52 25.63 -10.82 -22.96
C ASN A 52 24.69 -10.85 -24.19
N VAL A 53 23.76 -9.90 -24.23
CA VAL A 53 22.80 -9.71 -25.32
C VAL A 53 23.49 -9.16 -26.57
N LYS A 54 22.91 -9.43 -27.75
CA LYS A 54 23.26 -8.75 -29.00
C LYS A 54 22.16 -7.76 -29.39
N ALA A 55 22.54 -6.68 -30.07
CA ALA A 55 21.57 -5.81 -30.73
C ALA A 55 20.75 -6.63 -31.75
N ASP A 56 19.45 -6.34 -31.82
CA ASP A 56 18.43 -7.00 -32.63
C ASP A 56 18.23 -8.50 -32.35
N GLN A 57 18.83 -9.03 -31.28
CA GLN A 57 18.60 -10.40 -30.86
C GLN A 57 17.17 -10.56 -30.36
N ARG A 58 16.43 -11.47 -30.98
CA ARG A 58 15.04 -11.78 -30.64
C ARG A 58 14.97 -13.12 -29.97
N VAL A 59 14.28 -13.18 -28.84
CA VAL A 59 14.05 -14.41 -28.09
C VAL A 59 12.63 -14.46 -27.57
N ILE A 60 12.14 -15.66 -27.31
CA ILE A 60 10.89 -15.93 -26.59
C ILE A 60 11.28 -16.45 -25.21
N PHE A 61 10.79 -15.78 -24.18
CA PHE A 61 10.89 -16.25 -22.81
C PHE A 61 9.59 -16.90 -22.39
N ASN A 62 9.64 -18.16 -21.96
CA ASN A 62 8.51 -18.91 -21.44
C ASN A 62 8.68 -19.11 -19.94
N ILE A 63 7.83 -18.51 -19.10
CA ILE A 63 7.78 -18.85 -17.67
C ILE A 63 6.77 -19.99 -17.47
N VAL A 64 7.27 -21.20 -17.19
CA VAL A 64 6.50 -22.44 -17.43
C VAL A 64 5.88 -23.09 -16.18
N ASN A 65 6.18 -22.58 -14.98
CA ASN A 65 5.87 -23.28 -13.72
C ASN A 65 5.11 -22.43 -12.68
N PHE A 66 4.24 -21.51 -13.11
CA PHE A 66 3.37 -20.77 -12.19
C PHE A 66 2.50 -21.72 -11.35
N SER A 67 2.48 -21.53 -10.04
CA SER A 67 1.65 -22.35 -9.14
C SER A 67 0.22 -21.83 -8.99
N LYS A 68 -0.05 -20.57 -9.36
CA LYS A 68 -1.38 -19.98 -9.35
C LYS A 68 -2.10 -20.24 -10.67
N THR A 69 -3.34 -20.73 -10.58
CA THR A 69 -4.20 -20.94 -11.74
C THR A 69 -4.92 -19.67 -12.16
N LYS A 70 -5.38 -18.86 -11.19
CA LYS A 70 -6.00 -17.54 -11.44
C LYS A 70 -4.93 -16.45 -11.36
N SER A 71 -4.83 -15.63 -12.40
CA SER A 71 -3.90 -14.51 -12.48
C SER A 71 -4.46 -13.42 -13.40
N LEU A 72 -4.19 -12.16 -13.06
CA LEU A 72 -4.46 -10.99 -13.91
C LEU A 72 -3.66 -11.00 -15.21
N TYR A 73 -2.70 -11.92 -15.41
CA TYR A 73 -2.09 -12.17 -16.72
C TYR A 73 -3.13 -12.57 -17.78
N ARG A 74 -4.26 -13.18 -17.39
CA ARG A 74 -5.37 -13.44 -18.32
C ARG A 74 -6.15 -12.18 -18.72
N GLU A 75 -6.04 -11.13 -17.90
CA GLU A 75 -6.74 -9.86 -18.06
C GLU A 75 -5.80 -8.77 -18.64
N GLY A 76 -4.65 -9.16 -19.20
CA GLY A 76 -3.71 -8.25 -19.83
C GLY A 76 -2.62 -7.68 -18.93
N MET A 77 -2.45 -8.17 -17.70
CA MET A 77 -1.25 -7.87 -16.90
C MET A 77 0.00 -8.30 -17.67
N SER A 78 1.11 -7.59 -17.45
CA SER A 78 2.39 -7.91 -18.09
C SER A 78 3.56 -7.72 -17.11
N PRO A 79 4.66 -8.48 -17.30
CA PRO A 79 5.90 -8.29 -16.57
C PRO A 79 6.49 -6.89 -16.79
N LEU A 80 7.37 -6.50 -15.87
CA LEU A 80 8.16 -5.29 -16.00
C LEU A 80 9.55 -5.60 -16.57
N VAL A 81 10.10 -4.64 -17.30
CA VAL A 81 11.47 -4.65 -17.79
C VAL A 81 12.13 -3.29 -17.54
N LYS A 82 13.43 -3.30 -17.27
CA LYS A 82 14.32 -2.14 -17.35
C LYS A 82 15.69 -2.59 -17.88
N SER A 83 16.57 -1.66 -18.22
CA SER A 83 17.96 -1.97 -18.53
C SER A 83 18.93 -1.04 -17.79
N SER A 84 20.22 -1.36 -17.81
CA SER A 84 21.28 -0.51 -17.23
C SER A 84 21.24 0.91 -17.78
N SER A 85 20.95 1.09 -19.08
CA SER A 85 20.84 2.43 -19.68
C SER A 85 19.43 3.05 -19.62
N ARG A 86 18.39 2.25 -19.37
CA ARG A 86 17.02 2.70 -19.12
C ARG A 86 16.54 2.20 -17.76
N PRO A 87 16.91 2.88 -16.66
CA PRO A 87 16.71 2.36 -15.31
C PRO A 87 15.25 2.41 -14.82
N LYS A 88 14.36 3.09 -15.54
CA LYS A 88 12.94 3.18 -15.20
C LYS A 88 12.21 1.91 -15.64
N TRP A 89 11.49 1.29 -14.69
CA TRP A 89 10.64 0.14 -14.97
C TRP A 89 9.50 0.48 -15.94
N GLN A 90 9.31 -0.38 -16.93
CA GLN A 90 8.23 -0.29 -17.89
C GLN A 90 7.55 -1.65 -18.05
N ARG A 91 6.23 -1.65 -18.23
CA ARG A 91 5.49 -2.87 -18.55
C ARG A 91 5.78 -3.29 -19.98
N ILE A 92 6.01 -4.58 -20.19
CA ILE A 92 6.03 -5.15 -21.54
C ILE A 92 4.63 -4.93 -22.14
N PRO A 93 4.51 -4.52 -23.43
CA PRO A 93 3.21 -4.34 -24.06
C PRO A 93 2.35 -5.60 -23.92
N SER A 94 1.13 -5.47 -23.38
CA SER A 94 0.25 -6.62 -23.08
C SER A 94 -0.05 -7.48 -24.30
N LYS A 95 -0.12 -6.87 -25.49
CA LYS A 95 -0.27 -7.59 -26.78
C LYS A 95 0.88 -8.56 -27.11
N ASN A 96 2.03 -8.41 -26.46
CA ASN A 96 3.21 -9.26 -26.61
C ASN A 96 3.38 -10.23 -25.43
N VAL A 97 2.33 -10.45 -24.63
CA VAL A 97 2.39 -11.35 -23.48
C VAL A 97 1.23 -12.32 -23.58
N TYR A 98 1.55 -13.61 -23.62
CA TYR A 98 0.59 -14.69 -23.79
C TYR A 98 0.58 -15.53 -22.53
N TYR A 99 -0.60 -15.73 -21.93
CA TYR A 99 -0.75 -16.55 -20.73
C TYR A 99 -1.79 -17.65 -20.95
N TYR A 100 -1.32 -18.89 -21.06
CA TYR A 100 -2.13 -20.02 -21.51
C TYR A 100 -1.79 -21.30 -20.75
N ARG A 101 -2.68 -22.29 -20.85
CA ARG A 101 -2.46 -23.61 -20.24
C ARG A 101 -1.73 -24.49 -21.24
N CYS A 102 -0.55 -24.98 -20.88
CA CYS A 102 0.26 -25.83 -21.77
C CYS A 102 0.24 -27.29 -21.30
N PRO A 103 -0.27 -28.25 -22.10
CA PRO A 103 -0.25 -29.67 -21.75
C PRO A 103 1.16 -30.21 -21.48
N ASP A 104 2.15 -29.78 -22.27
CA ASP A 104 3.53 -30.29 -22.24
C ASP A 104 4.27 -29.90 -20.95
N HIS A 105 3.87 -28.79 -20.31
CA HIS A 105 4.37 -28.39 -19.00
C HIS A 105 3.47 -28.88 -17.86
N ARG A 106 3.11 -30.17 -17.86
CA ARG A 106 2.26 -30.81 -16.83
C ARG A 106 0.91 -30.11 -16.65
N LYS A 107 0.35 -29.54 -17.72
CA LYS A 107 -0.89 -28.74 -17.70
C LYS A 107 -0.83 -27.48 -16.82
N ASN A 108 0.38 -26.98 -16.52
CA ASN A 108 0.59 -25.70 -15.84
C ASN A 108 0.24 -24.53 -16.76
N TYR A 109 0.11 -23.34 -16.16
CA TYR A 109 0.06 -22.10 -16.91
C TYR A 109 1.47 -21.66 -17.30
N VAL A 110 1.62 -21.30 -18.57
CA VAL A 110 2.83 -20.73 -19.16
C VAL A 110 2.58 -19.27 -19.50
N MET A 111 3.55 -18.40 -19.19
CA MET A 111 3.60 -17.04 -19.71
C MET A 111 4.71 -16.92 -20.74
N SER A 112 4.37 -16.65 -21.99
CA SER A 112 5.33 -16.45 -23.07
C SER A 112 5.35 -14.99 -23.50
N PHE A 113 6.54 -14.41 -23.65
CA PHE A 113 6.68 -13.06 -24.19
C PHE A 113 7.90 -12.96 -25.11
N PRO A 114 7.73 -12.63 -26.40
CA PRO A 114 8.85 -12.28 -27.27
C PRO A 114 9.49 -10.97 -26.80
N PHE A 115 10.82 -10.95 -26.81
CA PHE A 115 11.61 -9.79 -26.45
C PHE A 115 12.72 -9.56 -27.49
N ALA A 116 12.91 -8.31 -27.88
CA ALA A 116 13.97 -7.88 -28.78
C ALA A 116 14.95 -7.01 -27.99
N PHE A 117 16.19 -7.48 -27.87
CA PHE A 117 17.27 -6.70 -27.29
C PHE A 117 17.74 -5.68 -28.31
N ASP A 118 17.82 -4.43 -27.89
CA ASP A 118 18.13 -3.29 -28.76
C ASP A 118 19.50 -2.68 -28.47
N LYS A 119 20.07 -2.94 -27.29
CA LYS A 119 21.35 -2.38 -26.89
C LYS A 119 22.31 -3.43 -26.38
N GLU A 120 23.40 -3.59 -27.12
CA GLU A 120 24.50 -4.44 -26.73
C GLU A 120 25.21 -3.89 -25.49
N GLY A 121 25.63 -4.78 -24.59
CA GLY A 121 26.30 -4.41 -23.34
C GLY A 121 25.36 -3.93 -22.22
N ASP A 122 24.06 -3.77 -22.49
CA ASP A 122 23.08 -3.52 -21.44
C ASP A 122 22.75 -4.81 -20.68
N THR A 123 22.60 -4.68 -19.36
CA THR A 123 21.97 -5.70 -18.51
C THR A 123 20.47 -5.39 -18.45
N TYR A 124 19.63 -6.32 -18.88
CA TYR A 124 18.17 -6.19 -18.81
C TYR A 124 17.67 -6.88 -17.56
N GLN A 125 16.74 -6.28 -16.83
CA GLN A 125 16.13 -6.88 -15.65
C GLN A 125 14.64 -7.04 -15.87
N PHE A 126 14.11 -8.23 -15.58
CA PHE A 126 12.70 -8.59 -15.71
C PHE A 126 12.13 -8.93 -14.34
N ALA A 127 10.92 -8.45 -14.04
CA ALA A 127 10.28 -8.70 -12.75
C ALA A 127 8.76 -8.88 -12.86
N TYR A 128 8.18 -9.62 -11.91
CA TYR A 128 6.74 -9.84 -11.80
C TYR A 128 5.97 -8.54 -11.54
N CYS A 129 6.49 -7.69 -10.63
CA CYS A 129 6.01 -6.35 -10.32
C CYS A 129 7.18 -5.49 -9.83
N TYR A 130 6.96 -4.20 -9.53
CA TYR A 130 8.01 -3.26 -9.13
C TYR A 130 8.73 -3.78 -7.88
N PRO A 131 10.02 -4.12 -7.94
CA PRO A 131 10.72 -4.67 -6.78
C PRO A 131 10.91 -3.62 -5.69
N TYR A 132 10.65 -4.02 -4.44
CA TYR A 132 10.92 -3.21 -3.25
C TYR A 132 11.75 -4.05 -2.27
N SER A 133 13.04 -3.78 -2.22
CA SER A 133 14.00 -4.59 -1.44
C SER A 133 14.04 -4.19 0.04
N TYR A 134 14.56 -5.08 0.89
CA TYR A 134 14.82 -4.76 2.29
C TYR A 134 15.87 -3.67 2.41
N THR A 135 16.95 -3.72 1.63
CA THR A 135 17.97 -2.65 1.59
C THR A 135 17.37 -1.29 1.19
N ARG A 136 16.45 -1.27 0.22
CA ARG A 136 15.71 -0.05 -0.16
C ARG A 136 14.92 0.48 1.03
N MET A 137 14.18 -0.37 1.75
CA MET A 137 13.44 0.02 2.95
C MET A 137 14.36 0.60 4.02
N GLN A 138 15.45 -0.11 4.35
CA GLN A 138 16.41 0.32 5.36
C GLN A 138 17.05 1.67 5.02
N THR A 139 17.41 1.87 3.74
CA THR A 139 17.98 3.12 3.24
C THR A 139 16.97 4.27 3.33
N TYR A 140 15.73 4.02 2.93
CA TYR A 140 14.62 4.97 3.04
C TYR A 140 14.38 5.40 4.49
N LEU A 141 14.27 4.45 5.42
CA LEU A 141 14.05 4.74 6.84
C LEU A 141 15.24 5.46 7.47
N ALA A 142 16.48 5.09 7.12
CA ALA A 142 17.68 5.78 7.58
C ALA A 142 17.75 7.23 7.06
N ALA A 143 17.27 7.49 5.84
CA ALA A 143 17.17 8.85 5.32
C ALA A 143 16.13 9.68 6.08
N ILE A 144 15.02 9.08 6.53
CA ILE A 144 14.03 9.75 7.38
C ILE A 144 14.63 10.07 8.76
N GLU A 145 15.25 9.09 9.41
CA GLU A 145 15.85 9.24 10.74
C GLU A 145 16.88 10.38 10.79
N LYS A 146 17.68 10.54 9.73
CA LYS A 146 18.63 11.67 9.59
C LYS A 146 17.98 13.05 9.62
N ARG A 147 16.68 13.17 9.31
CA ARG A 147 15.94 14.44 9.36
C ARG A 147 15.63 14.88 10.79
N LYS A 148 15.78 14.00 11.80
CA LYS A 148 15.55 14.29 13.23
C LYS A 148 14.22 14.99 13.50
N LEU A 149 13.15 14.47 12.89
CA LEU A 149 11.80 14.99 13.11
C LEU A 149 11.35 14.60 14.52
N ASN A 150 10.94 15.57 15.33
CA ASN A 150 10.49 15.31 16.71
C ASN A 150 9.22 14.45 16.80
N TYR A 151 8.48 14.33 15.71
CA TYR A 151 7.25 13.52 15.61
C TYR A 151 7.43 12.17 14.93
N PHE A 152 8.68 11.71 14.77
CA PHE A 152 9.02 10.41 14.18
C PHE A 152 10.04 9.69 15.06
N ASP A 153 9.74 8.45 15.39
CA ASP A 153 10.66 7.56 16.06
C ASP A 153 10.73 6.21 15.33
N ARG A 154 11.93 5.62 15.32
CA ARG A 154 12.22 4.34 14.65
C ARG A 154 12.87 3.42 15.66
N GLU A 155 12.17 2.35 15.99
CA GLU A 155 12.58 1.39 17.00
C GLU A 155 12.88 0.03 16.35
N LEU A 156 13.86 -0.69 16.91
CA LEU A 156 14.06 -2.11 16.59
C LEU A 156 13.05 -2.93 17.41
N LEU A 157 12.00 -3.42 16.76
CA LEU A 157 10.99 -4.25 17.44
C LEU A 157 11.54 -5.64 17.76
N CYS A 158 12.16 -6.30 16.78
CA CYS A 158 12.85 -7.56 16.96
C CYS A 158 13.79 -7.85 15.79
N LEU A 159 14.46 -8.99 15.84
CA LEU A 159 15.21 -9.55 14.73
C LEU A 159 14.43 -10.68 14.07
N SER A 160 14.57 -10.82 12.76
CA SER A 160 14.08 -11.98 12.01
C SER A 160 14.97 -13.21 12.25
N VAL A 161 14.61 -14.35 11.64
CA VAL A 161 15.40 -15.60 11.76
C VAL A 161 16.83 -15.39 11.23
N GLN A 162 16.99 -14.65 10.12
CA GLN A 162 18.32 -14.28 9.59
C GLN A 162 18.88 -12.97 10.16
N GLN A 163 18.44 -12.58 11.36
CA GLN A 163 18.95 -11.40 12.07
C GLN A 163 18.76 -10.08 11.32
N ARG A 164 17.73 -9.97 10.47
CA ARG A 164 17.33 -8.69 9.86
C ARG A 164 16.46 -7.91 10.84
N LYS A 165 16.66 -6.60 10.89
CA LYS A 165 15.84 -5.70 11.71
C LYS A 165 14.39 -5.74 11.27
N LEU A 166 13.49 -5.92 12.23
CA LEU A 166 12.09 -5.58 12.09
C LEU A 166 11.89 -4.21 12.73
N ASP A 167 11.68 -3.19 11.90
CA ASP A 167 11.47 -1.82 12.37
C ASP A 167 10.01 -1.59 12.79
N LEU A 168 9.83 -0.88 13.90
CA LEU A 168 8.59 -0.23 14.31
C LEU A 168 8.76 1.27 14.14
N LEU A 169 7.83 1.90 13.44
CA LEU A 169 7.80 3.36 13.30
C LEU A 169 6.67 3.91 14.18
N THR A 170 6.99 4.94 14.95
CA THR A 170 6.02 5.73 15.70
C THR A 170 5.93 7.11 15.06
N ILE A 171 4.74 7.51 14.59
CA ILE A 171 4.50 8.83 14.00
C ILE A 171 3.37 9.52 14.76
N SER A 172 3.72 10.49 15.59
CA SER A 172 2.79 11.30 16.40
C SER A 172 3.50 12.51 16.96
N ALA A 173 2.74 13.54 17.35
CA ALA A 173 3.29 14.65 18.13
C ALA A 173 3.78 14.14 19.51
N PRO A 174 4.93 14.60 20.03
CA PRO A 174 5.47 14.17 21.33
C PRO A 174 4.48 14.27 22.48
N GLU A 175 3.60 15.28 22.43
CA GLU A 175 2.58 15.54 23.45
C GLU A 175 1.62 14.35 23.62
N ASN A 176 1.38 13.57 22.55
CA ASN A 176 0.56 12.37 22.62
C ASN A 176 1.26 11.19 23.30
N LEU A 177 2.59 11.25 23.44
CA LEU A 177 3.39 10.17 24.01
C LEU A 177 3.58 10.33 25.53
N GLU A 178 3.25 11.50 26.08
CA GLU A 178 3.35 11.81 27.51
C GLU A 178 2.55 10.83 28.40
N PRO A 179 3.01 10.53 29.63
CA PRO A 179 2.41 9.51 30.50
C PRO A 179 0.90 9.65 30.72
N ASP A 180 0.41 10.87 30.90
CA ASP A 180 -0.96 11.17 31.29
C ASP A 180 -1.93 11.34 30.10
N VAL A 181 -1.44 11.21 28.87
CA VAL A 181 -2.27 11.39 27.67
C VAL A 181 -2.77 10.05 27.17
N LYS A 182 -4.10 9.93 27.05
CA LYS A 182 -4.74 8.76 26.45
C LYS A 182 -4.50 8.73 24.94
N GLN A 183 -3.98 7.63 24.44
CA GLN A 183 -3.54 7.50 23.05
C GLN A 183 -4.60 6.82 22.19
N ARG A 184 -4.84 7.38 21.00
CA ARG A 184 -5.61 6.73 19.94
C ARG A 184 -4.65 6.15 18.92
N VAL A 185 -4.63 4.82 18.81
CA VAL A 185 -3.60 4.10 18.06
C VAL A 185 -4.15 3.56 16.75
N VAL A 186 -3.45 3.86 15.66
CA VAL A 186 -3.62 3.20 14.36
C VAL A 186 -2.42 2.31 14.12
N PHE A 187 -2.63 1.00 14.19
CA PHE A 187 -1.59 0.00 14.01
C PHE A 187 -1.61 -0.54 12.58
N VAL A 188 -0.51 -0.39 11.85
CA VAL A 188 -0.41 -0.81 10.44
C VAL A 188 0.73 -1.80 10.28
N THR A 189 0.45 -2.93 9.63
CA THR A 189 1.47 -3.86 9.17
C THR A 189 1.44 -3.93 7.67
N ALA A 190 2.61 -4.06 7.05
CA ALA A 190 2.71 -4.32 5.63
C ALA A 190 3.65 -5.49 5.36
N ARG A 191 3.44 -6.09 4.19
CA ARG A 191 4.41 -6.95 3.57
C ARG A 191 4.72 -8.26 4.31
N VAL A 192 3.70 -8.88 4.88
CA VAL A 192 3.80 -10.23 5.43
C VAL A 192 4.08 -11.30 4.36
N HIS A 193 3.54 -11.14 3.15
CA HIS A 193 3.86 -11.98 2.00
C HIS A 193 4.97 -11.36 1.11
N PRO A 194 6.12 -12.01 0.95
CA PRO A 194 7.28 -11.47 0.25
C PRO A 194 7.20 -11.23 -1.28
N GLY A 195 6.11 -11.56 -1.93
CA GLY A 195 5.90 -11.26 -3.35
C GLY A 195 5.05 -10.01 -3.57
N GLU A 196 4.34 -9.57 -2.53
CA GLU A 196 3.36 -8.48 -2.56
C GLU A 196 4.04 -7.13 -2.43
N THR A 197 4.93 -6.79 -3.37
CA THR A 197 5.69 -5.54 -3.35
C THR A 197 4.84 -4.27 -3.42
N PRO A 198 3.64 -4.24 -4.06
CA PRO A 198 2.75 -3.08 -3.99
C PRO A 198 2.44 -2.62 -2.55
N ALA A 199 2.34 -3.55 -1.60
CA ALA A 199 2.09 -3.22 -0.20
C ALA A 199 3.19 -2.31 0.41
N SER A 200 4.45 -2.50 0.03
CA SER A 200 5.55 -1.64 0.47
C SER A 200 5.40 -0.21 -0.04
N TYR A 201 4.92 -0.03 -1.28
CA TYR A 201 4.69 1.29 -1.86
C TYR A 201 3.49 1.99 -1.23
N VAL A 202 2.39 1.26 -1.00
CA VAL A 202 1.23 1.81 -0.24
C VAL A 202 1.68 2.24 1.16
N CYS A 203 2.45 1.39 1.87
CA CYS A 203 2.97 1.73 3.19
C CYS A 203 3.92 2.94 3.15
N GLN A 204 4.80 3.03 2.15
CA GLN A 204 5.68 4.18 1.98
C GLN A 204 4.87 5.47 1.74
N GLY A 205 3.85 5.44 0.89
CA GLY A 205 3.00 6.60 0.64
C GLY A 205 2.27 7.08 1.90
N LEU A 206 1.81 6.15 2.74
CA LEU A 206 1.25 6.45 4.06
C LEU A 206 2.29 7.19 4.94
N ILE A 207 3.49 6.62 5.09
CA ILE A 207 4.57 7.20 5.90
C ILE A 207 4.95 8.59 5.38
N ASP A 208 5.18 8.74 4.07
CA ASP A 208 5.59 10.00 3.45
C ASP A 208 4.53 11.11 3.69
N PHE A 209 3.24 10.77 3.59
CA PHE A 209 2.18 11.73 3.89
C PHE A 209 2.15 12.11 5.36
N LEU A 210 2.20 11.13 6.26
CA LEU A 210 2.19 11.36 7.71
C LEU A 210 3.40 12.16 8.18
N LEU A 211 4.54 12.10 7.48
CA LEU A 211 5.74 12.90 7.81
C LEU A 211 5.77 14.28 7.14
N SER A 212 4.87 14.54 6.20
CA SER A 212 4.83 15.77 5.43
C SER A 212 4.35 16.97 6.25
N GLN A 213 4.52 18.16 5.68
CA GLN A 213 3.98 19.42 6.22
C GLN A 213 2.52 19.66 5.83
N HIS A 214 1.86 18.70 5.19
CA HIS A 214 0.46 18.83 4.79
C HIS A 214 -0.42 19.10 6.03
N PRO A 215 -1.38 20.05 5.99
CA PRO A 215 -2.20 20.41 7.15
C PRO A 215 -2.95 19.21 7.77
N ILE A 216 -3.50 18.32 6.93
CA ILE A 216 -4.14 17.08 7.39
C ILE A 216 -3.15 16.20 8.18
N ALA A 217 -1.91 16.04 7.69
CA ALA A 217 -0.91 15.21 8.36
C ALA A 217 -0.53 15.78 9.73
N LYS A 218 -0.42 17.12 9.85
CA LYS A 218 -0.19 17.79 11.15
C LYS A 218 -1.29 17.45 12.14
N VAL A 219 -2.55 17.72 11.77
CA VAL A 219 -3.69 17.47 12.67
C VAL A 219 -3.81 16.00 13.05
N LEU A 220 -3.54 15.09 12.12
CA LEU A 220 -3.48 13.65 12.44
C LEU A 220 -2.41 13.34 13.48
N ARG A 221 -1.19 13.86 13.32
CA ARG A 221 -0.11 13.66 14.30
C ARG A 221 -0.44 14.27 15.66
N ASP A 222 -1.21 15.36 15.69
CA ASP A 222 -1.61 16.03 16.92
C ASP A 222 -2.65 15.22 17.73
N HIS A 223 -3.35 14.24 17.14
CA HIS A 223 -4.43 13.50 17.81
C HIS A 223 -4.26 11.98 17.82
N VAL A 224 -3.37 11.45 16.98
CA VAL A 224 -3.29 10.01 16.69
C VAL A 224 -1.85 9.53 16.76
N VAL A 225 -1.66 8.34 17.34
CA VAL A 225 -0.39 7.63 17.35
C VAL A 225 -0.40 6.56 16.27
N PHE A 226 0.36 6.76 15.20
CA PHE A 226 0.54 5.73 14.18
C PHE A 226 1.71 4.82 14.56
N LYS A 227 1.42 3.51 14.68
CA LYS A 227 2.42 2.45 14.88
C LYS A 227 2.50 1.62 13.61
N ILE A 228 3.62 1.68 12.90
CA ILE A 228 3.76 1.10 11.55
C ILE A 228 4.91 0.11 11.51
N VAL A 229 4.65 -1.13 11.11
CA VAL A 229 5.67 -2.13 10.75
C VAL A 229 5.67 -2.28 9.22
N PRO A 230 6.62 -1.63 8.52
CA PRO A 230 6.54 -1.48 7.06
C PRO A 230 6.92 -2.76 6.29
N MET A 231 7.57 -3.73 6.94
CA MET A 231 7.97 -4.99 6.32
C MET A 231 8.00 -6.14 7.34
N LEU A 232 6.89 -6.86 7.46
CA LEU A 232 6.73 -7.93 8.47
C LEU A 232 7.57 -9.20 8.17
N ASN A 233 7.99 -9.40 6.92
CA ASN A 233 8.73 -10.59 6.50
C ASN A 233 10.05 -10.23 5.75
N PRO A 234 11.03 -9.61 6.42
CA PRO A 234 12.26 -9.14 5.78
C PRO A 234 13.10 -10.28 5.19
N ASP A 235 13.10 -11.47 5.79
CA ASP A 235 13.87 -12.61 5.28
C ASP A 235 13.30 -13.13 3.97
N GLY A 236 11.99 -13.35 3.92
CA GLY A 236 11.36 -13.78 2.68
C GLY A 236 11.50 -12.74 1.57
N VAL A 237 11.48 -11.43 1.91
CA VAL A 237 11.73 -10.34 0.95
C VAL A 237 13.13 -10.48 0.35
N TYR A 238 14.15 -10.58 1.20
CA TYR A 238 15.53 -10.65 0.77
C TYR A 238 15.78 -11.86 -0.15
N LEU A 239 15.19 -13.01 0.19
CA LEU A 239 15.33 -14.26 -0.55
C LEU A 239 14.57 -14.28 -1.89
N GLY A 240 13.71 -13.30 -2.17
CA GLY A 240 12.85 -13.34 -3.36
C GLY A 240 11.78 -14.43 -3.28
N ASN A 241 11.25 -14.73 -2.09
CA ASN A 241 10.05 -15.56 -1.95
C ASN A 241 8.80 -14.79 -2.44
N TYR A 242 7.69 -15.49 -2.67
CA TYR A 242 6.39 -14.91 -2.97
C TYR A 242 5.47 -14.83 -1.73
N ARG A 243 5.44 -15.86 -0.89
CA ARG A 243 4.42 -15.98 0.17
C ARG A 243 5.00 -16.30 1.54
N CYS A 244 6.06 -17.09 1.59
CA CYS A 244 6.52 -17.70 2.83
C CYS A 244 7.71 -16.96 3.46
N SER A 245 7.86 -17.11 4.78
CA SER A 245 9.09 -16.81 5.50
C SER A 245 10.26 -17.68 5.05
N LEU A 246 11.46 -17.47 5.61
CA LEU A 246 12.64 -18.33 5.40
C LEU A 246 12.29 -19.81 5.63
N MET A 247 11.57 -20.12 6.70
CA MET A 247 11.26 -21.50 7.10
C MET A 247 10.07 -22.10 6.33
N GLY A 248 9.55 -21.43 5.31
CA GLY A 248 8.49 -21.95 4.45
C GLY A 248 7.07 -21.76 4.98
N PHE A 249 6.89 -20.98 6.05
CA PHE A 249 5.58 -20.69 6.64
C PHE A 249 4.90 -19.47 5.99
N ASP A 250 3.61 -19.61 5.68
CA ASP A 250 2.72 -18.48 5.42
C ASP A 250 2.42 -17.78 6.75
N LEU A 251 3.13 -16.69 7.05
CA LEU A 251 2.99 -15.98 8.32
C LEU A 251 1.55 -15.50 8.56
N ASN A 252 0.80 -15.17 7.51
CA ASN A 252 -0.61 -14.76 7.64
C ASN A 252 -1.57 -15.96 7.82
N ARG A 253 -1.08 -17.08 8.34
CA ARG A 253 -1.85 -18.23 8.85
C ARG A 253 -1.50 -18.59 10.31
N HIS A 254 -0.56 -17.87 10.92
CA HIS A 254 0.02 -18.23 12.22
C HIS A 254 -0.23 -17.19 13.32
N TRP A 255 -1.21 -16.31 13.16
CA TRP A 255 -1.53 -15.30 14.18
C TRP A 255 -2.09 -15.89 15.49
N HIS A 256 -2.69 -17.08 15.43
CA HIS A 256 -3.22 -17.78 16.61
C HIS A 256 -2.13 -18.06 17.65
N GLU A 257 -1.03 -18.68 17.22
CA GLU A 257 0.06 -19.09 18.10
C GLU A 257 1.39 -18.95 17.35
N PRO A 258 1.91 -17.73 17.18
CA PRO A 258 3.20 -17.53 16.55
C PRO A 258 4.30 -18.05 17.47
N SER A 259 5.23 -18.86 16.93
CA SER A 259 6.41 -19.29 17.67
C SER A 259 7.44 -18.14 17.70
N PRO A 260 8.08 -17.84 18.85
CA PRO A 260 9.15 -16.85 18.92
C PRO A 260 10.40 -17.26 18.11
N TRP A 261 10.57 -18.55 17.83
CA TRP A 261 11.73 -19.07 17.10
C TRP A 261 11.47 -19.20 15.59
N ALA A 262 10.29 -19.70 15.21
CA ALA A 262 9.94 -19.88 13.79
C ALA A 262 9.31 -18.63 13.16
N HIS A 263 8.62 -17.82 13.96
CA HIS A 263 7.88 -16.62 13.54
C HIS A 263 8.23 -15.40 14.40
N PRO A 264 9.51 -15.09 14.67
CA PRO A 264 9.91 -14.03 15.60
C PRO A 264 9.26 -12.69 15.29
N THR A 265 9.16 -12.34 14.01
CA THR A 265 8.56 -11.07 13.57
C THR A 265 7.06 -10.99 13.85
N LEU A 266 6.35 -12.10 13.66
CA LEU A 266 4.92 -12.20 13.92
C LEU A 266 4.64 -12.24 15.43
N HIS A 267 5.46 -12.98 16.18
CA HIS A 267 5.38 -13.07 17.64
C HIS A 267 5.55 -11.69 18.27
N ALA A 268 6.65 -11.00 17.99
CA ALA A 268 6.91 -9.67 18.55
C ALA A 268 5.82 -8.65 18.18
N ASN A 269 5.33 -8.68 16.94
CA ASN A 269 4.26 -7.79 16.50
C ASN A 269 2.93 -8.06 17.23
N LYS A 270 2.55 -9.33 17.38
CA LYS A 270 1.36 -9.72 18.14
C LYS A 270 1.49 -9.30 19.60
N HIS A 271 2.61 -9.58 20.25
CA HIS A 271 2.83 -9.22 21.65
C HIS A 271 2.72 -7.70 21.86
N LEU A 272 3.40 -6.90 21.04
CA LEU A 272 3.29 -5.45 21.08
C LEU A 272 1.83 -4.97 20.99
N LEU A 273 1.06 -5.53 20.05
CA LEU A 273 -0.34 -5.14 19.87
C LEU A 273 -1.23 -5.56 21.04
N MET A 274 -0.98 -6.74 21.63
CA MET A 274 -1.70 -7.19 22.83
C MET A 274 -1.37 -6.31 24.05
N ASP A 275 -0.11 -5.94 24.22
CA ASP A 275 0.34 -5.05 25.30
C ASP A 275 -0.31 -3.66 25.17
N MET A 276 -0.43 -3.15 23.94
CA MET A 276 -1.16 -1.91 23.65
C MET A 276 -2.65 -2.04 23.97
N ASN A 277 -3.30 -3.13 23.55
CA ASN A 277 -4.73 -3.35 23.80
C ASN A 277 -5.05 -3.53 25.29
N ALA A 278 -4.15 -4.16 26.05
CA ALA A 278 -4.33 -4.34 27.50
C ALA A 278 -4.05 -3.06 28.32
N SER A 279 -3.41 -2.06 27.71
CA SER A 279 -3.04 -0.82 28.39
C SER A 279 -4.23 0.11 28.54
N SER A 280 -4.53 0.56 29.76
CA SER A 280 -5.55 1.59 30.00
C SER A 280 -5.20 2.95 29.38
N LYS A 281 -3.95 3.15 28.96
CA LYS A 281 -3.46 4.38 28.31
C LYS A 281 -3.81 4.40 26.82
N MET A 282 -3.98 3.26 26.17
CA MET A 282 -4.06 3.18 24.71
C MET A 282 -5.39 2.57 24.26
N ASP A 283 -6.08 3.25 23.35
CA ASP A 283 -7.19 2.67 22.61
C ASP A 283 -6.70 2.33 21.20
N VAL A 284 -6.62 1.05 20.87
CA VAL A 284 -6.30 0.59 19.51
C VAL A 284 -7.55 0.71 18.65
N ASP A 285 -7.63 1.75 17.82
CA ASP A 285 -8.77 1.98 16.94
C ASP A 285 -8.77 1.06 15.72
N PHE A 286 -7.59 0.93 15.11
CA PHE A 286 -7.43 0.23 13.86
C PHE A 286 -6.22 -0.71 13.90
N TYR A 287 -6.44 -1.91 13.38
CA TYR A 287 -5.38 -2.77 12.86
C TYR A 287 -5.57 -2.91 11.34
N ILE A 288 -4.59 -2.50 10.55
CA ILE A 288 -4.65 -2.56 9.09
C ILE A 288 -3.45 -3.34 8.55
N ASP A 289 -3.74 -4.46 7.90
CA ASP A 289 -2.74 -5.32 7.25
C ASP A 289 -2.74 -5.09 5.73
N ILE A 290 -1.65 -4.54 5.18
CA ILE A 290 -1.53 -4.16 3.77
C ILE A 290 -0.93 -5.31 2.95
N HIS A 291 -1.67 -5.75 1.93
CA HIS A 291 -1.40 -6.87 1.01
C HIS A 291 -1.50 -6.44 -0.45
N ALA A 292 -1.16 -7.36 -1.36
CA ALA A 292 -1.41 -7.19 -2.79
C ALA A 292 -2.13 -8.39 -3.41
N HIS A 293 -3.06 -8.11 -4.32
CA HIS A 293 -3.98 -9.09 -4.87
C HIS A 293 -3.69 -9.42 -6.33
N SER A 294 -3.52 -10.73 -6.63
CA SER A 294 -3.10 -11.19 -7.96
C SER A 294 -4.24 -11.50 -8.92
N THR A 295 -5.50 -11.34 -8.50
CA THR A 295 -6.67 -11.71 -9.32
C THR A 295 -7.77 -10.66 -9.41
N LEU A 296 -7.75 -9.64 -8.55
CA LEU A 296 -8.75 -8.56 -8.55
C LEU A 296 -8.04 -7.25 -8.82
N MET A 297 -8.71 -6.38 -9.56
CA MET A 297 -8.29 -5.02 -9.84
C MET A 297 -8.65 -4.10 -8.66
N ASN A 298 -8.13 -2.86 -8.68
CA ASN A 298 -8.34 -1.82 -7.66
C ASN A 298 -7.70 -2.13 -6.30
N GLY A 299 -7.71 -1.14 -5.41
CA GLY A 299 -7.61 -1.32 -3.96
C GLY A 299 -8.96 -1.68 -3.34
N PHE A 300 -9.00 -2.50 -2.30
CA PHE A 300 -10.23 -2.86 -1.59
C PHE A 300 -9.93 -3.42 -0.21
N MET A 301 -10.94 -3.60 0.64
CA MET A 301 -10.75 -4.12 1.99
C MET A 301 -11.48 -5.43 2.25
N TYR A 302 -10.87 -6.27 3.06
CA TYR A 302 -11.57 -7.32 3.79
C TYR A 302 -11.77 -6.90 5.24
N GLY A 303 -13.01 -7.00 5.74
CA GLY A 303 -13.38 -6.79 7.14
C GLY A 303 -14.03 -8.04 7.76
N ASN A 304 -14.35 -8.01 9.04
CA ASN A 304 -14.91 -9.19 9.73
C ASN A 304 -16.44 -9.21 9.67
N VAL A 305 -17.05 -10.35 9.96
CA VAL A 305 -18.49 -10.41 10.27
C VAL A 305 -18.62 -10.35 11.78
N TYR A 306 -19.35 -9.35 12.27
CA TYR A 306 -19.72 -9.20 13.67
C TYR A 306 -21.21 -9.45 13.83
N ASP A 307 -21.58 -10.14 14.89
CA ASP A 307 -23.00 -10.41 15.20
C ASP A 307 -23.67 -9.17 15.83
N ASP A 308 -22.88 -8.30 16.48
CA ASP A 308 -23.34 -6.98 16.91
C ASP A 308 -23.55 -6.03 15.71
N PRO A 309 -24.80 -5.58 15.45
CA PRO A 309 -25.10 -4.67 14.35
C PRO A 309 -24.37 -3.33 14.47
N VAL A 310 -24.14 -2.83 15.69
CA VAL A 310 -23.49 -1.52 15.89
C VAL A 310 -22.02 -1.58 15.47
N ARG A 311 -21.29 -2.61 15.91
CA ARG A 311 -19.91 -2.86 15.47
C ARG A 311 -19.84 -3.11 13.97
N TYR A 312 -20.82 -3.82 13.39
CA TYR A 312 -20.90 -4.01 11.93
C TYR A 312 -21.07 -2.69 11.17
N GLU A 313 -21.97 -1.82 11.61
CA GLU A 313 -22.17 -0.50 11.00
C GLU A 313 -20.89 0.36 11.16
N LYS A 314 -20.27 0.34 12.34
CA LYS A 314 -19.02 1.06 12.63
C LYS A 314 -17.87 0.65 11.70
N GLN A 315 -17.69 -0.66 11.42
CA GLN A 315 -16.65 -1.11 10.49
C GLN A 315 -16.93 -0.75 9.02
N ALA A 316 -18.20 -0.61 8.63
CA ALA A 316 -18.55 -0.30 7.26
C ALA A 316 -18.20 1.16 6.88
N VAL A 317 -18.03 2.04 7.87
CA VAL A 317 -17.71 3.46 7.66
C VAL A 317 -16.36 3.66 6.97
N PHE A 318 -15.30 3.01 7.47
CA PHE A 318 -13.94 3.30 7.00
C PHE A 318 -13.73 2.93 5.51
N PRO A 319 -14.17 1.74 5.02
CA PRO A 319 -14.08 1.41 3.59
C PRO A 319 -14.93 2.33 2.71
N ARG A 320 -16.07 2.84 3.20
CA ARG A 320 -16.88 3.82 2.46
C ARG A 320 -16.16 5.16 2.31
N LEU A 321 -15.53 5.64 3.38
CA LEU A 321 -14.69 6.84 3.32
C LEU A 321 -13.49 6.64 2.40
N MET A 322 -12.85 5.45 2.41
CA MET A 322 -11.80 5.10 1.45
C MET A 322 -12.29 5.20 0.01
N CYS A 323 -13.47 4.66 -0.29
CA CYS A 323 -14.06 4.74 -1.63
C CYS A 323 -14.34 6.17 -2.08
N ALA A 324 -14.66 7.09 -1.16
CA ALA A 324 -14.84 8.51 -1.46
C ALA A 324 -13.50 9.22 -1.70
N ASN A 325 -12.45 8.85 -0.96
CA ASN A 325 -11.14 9.50 -0.99
C ASN A 325 -10.17 8.96 -2.05
N ALA A 326 -10.40 7.74 -2.53
CA ALA A 326 -9.51 7.05 -3.46
C ALA A 326 -10.28 6.58 -4.70
N GLU A 327 -9.98 7.20 -5.85
CA GLU A 327 -10.54 6.83 -7.15
C GLU A 327 -10.25 5.38 -7.55
N ASP A 328 -9.17 4.82 -7.01
CA ASP A 328 -8.67 3.49 -7.29
C ASP A 328 -9.15 2.46 -6.26
N PHE A 329 -10.02 2.85 -5.32
CA PHE A 329 -10.60 1.97 -4.32
C PHE A 329 -12.00 1.49 -4.71
N SER A 330 -12.22 0.18 -4.65
CA SER A 330 -13.47 -0.49 -5.03
C SER A 330 -14.27 -0.92 -3.80
N MET A 331 -15.40 -0.25 -3.57
CA MET A 331 -16.38 -0.71 -2.60
C MET A 331 -17.05 -2.04 -3.02
N MET A 332 -17.16 -2.29 -4.34
CA MET A 332 -17.73 -3.52 -4.87
C MET A 332 -16.87 -4.77 -4.55
N ASN A 333 -15.54 -4.63 -4.56
CA ASN A 333 -14.63 -5.71 -4.17
C ASN A 333 -14.43 -5.80 -2.65
N THR A 334 -14.85 -4.78 -1.90
CA THR A 334 -14.76 -4.77 -0.44
C THR A 334 -15.78 -5.74 0.14
N SER A 335 -15.35 -6.63 1.03
CA SER A 335 -16.24 -7.64 1.60
C SER A 335 -15.96 -7.94 3.06
N PHE A 336 -17.02 -8.33 3.76
CA PHE A 336 -17.00 -8.74 5.16
C PHE A 336 -17.32 -10.23 5.21
N ASN A 337 -16.42 -11.06 5.76
CA ASN A 337 -16.59 -12.51 5.71
C ASN A 337 -16.07 -13.25 6.95
N ARG A 338 -16.64 -14.44 7.17
CA ARG A 338 -16.27 -15.40 8.23
C ARG A 338 -15.59 -16.68 7.69
N ASP A 339 -14.95 -16.63 6.51
CA ASP A 339 -14.20 -17.75 5.91
C ASP A 339 -13.26 -18.47 6.89
N ALA A 340 -13.51 -19.76 7.15
CA ALA A 340 -12.74 -20.58 8.09
C ALA A 340 -11.27 -20.73 7.66
N MET A 341 -10.98 -20.76 6.35
CA MET A 341 -9.61 -20.86 5.83
C MET A 341 -8.77 -19.60 6.09
N LYS A 342 -9.41 -18.53 6.56
CA LYS A 342 -8.80 -17.25 6.92
C LYS A 342 -8.76 -17.02 8.43
N ALA A 343 -9.19 -17.97 9.26
CA ALA A 343 -9.21 -17.81 10.71
C ALA A 343 -7.83 -17.45 11.29
N GLY A 344 -6.74 -18.01 10.74
CA GLY A 344 -5.37 -17.72 11.16
C GLY A 344 -4.73 -16.44 10.60
N THR A 345 -5.48 -15.62 9.84
CA THR A 345 -5.01 -14.32 9.33
C THR A 345 -5.05 -13.25 10.41
N GLY A 346 -4.22 -12.20 10.28
CA GLY A 346 -4.15 -11.10 11.25
C GLY A 346 -5.50 -10.44 11.47
N ARG A 347 -6.14 -9.97 10.39
CA ARG A 347 -7.49 -9.39 10.41
C ARG A 347 -8.49 -10.23 11.22
N ARG A 348 -8.53 -11.54 10.97
CA ARG A 348 -9.55 -12.43 11.56
C ARG A 348 -9.25 -12.83 12.98
N PHE A 349 -8.00 -13.18 13.26
CA PHE A 349 -7.61 -13.59 14.60
C PHE A 349 -7.67 -12.39 15.55
N LEU A 350 -7.05 -11.27 15.18
CA LEU A 350 -7.04 -10.05 15.99
C LEU A 350 -8.44 -9.46 16.16
N GLY A 351 -9.27 -9.47 15.12
CA GLY A 351 -10.65 -9.00 15.23
C GLY A 351 -11.54 -9.83 16.18
N GLY A 352 -11.10 -11.03 16.56
CA GLY A 352 -11.79 -11.87 17.54
C GLY A 352 -11.26 -11.74 18.97
N ILE A 353 -10.11 -11.09 19.19
CA ILE A 353 -9.46 -10.99 20.51
C ILE A 353 -9.17 -9.57 20.97
N LEU A 354 -9.07 -8.61 20.05
CA LEU A 354 -8.98 -7.19 20.38
C LEU A 354 -10.34 -6.68 20.84
N ASP A 355 -10.31 -5.56 21.55
CA ASP A 355 -11.47 -4.91 22.12
C ASP A 355 -12.56 -4.64 21.05
N GLU A 356 -13.81 -4.54 21.50
CA GLU A 356 -14.96 -4.33 20.61
C GLU A 356 -14.84 -3.04 19.78
N ASN A 357 -14.08 -2.07 20.29
CA ASN A 357 -13.82 -0.82 19.61
C ASN A 357 -12.77 -0.91 18.51
N SER A 358 -11.89 -1.92 18.55
CA SER A 358 -10.84 -2.14 17.57
C SER A 358 -11.39 -2.74 16.29
N LEU A 359 -11.08 -2.09 15.16
CA LEU A 359 -11.50 -2.49 13.83
C LEU A 359 -10.31 -3.03 13.03
N CYS A 360 -10.44 -4.28 12.58
CA CYS A 360 -9.37 -4.99 11.88
C CYS A 360 -9.69 -5.11 10.38
N TYR A 361 -8.76 -4.69 9.53
CA TYR A 361 -8.89 -4.77 8.07
C TYR A 361 -7.66 -5.43 7.44
N THR A 362 -7.90 -6.12 6.32
CA THR A 362 -6.86 -6.35 5.31
C THR A 362 -7.11 -5.37 4.17
N LEU A 363 -6.15 -4.51 3.88
CA LEU A 363 -6.16 -3.64 2.70
C LEU A 363 -5.41 -4.35 1.57
N GLU A 364 -6.12 -4.68 0.51
CA GLU A 364 -5.56 -5.31 -0.69
C GLU A 364 -5.38 -4.26 -1.78
N VAL A 365 -4.30 -4.36 -2.56
CA VAL A 365 -4.12 -3.59 -3.80
C VAL A 365 -3.73 -4.49 -4.98
N SER A 366 -4.37 -4.30 -6.13
CA SER A 366 -4.08 -5.06 -7.35
C SER A 366 -2.61 -4.96 -7.79
N PHE A 367 -2.03 -6.05 -8.30
CA PHE A 367 -0.71 -6.02 -8.97
C PHE A 367 -0.70 -5.34 -10.35
N PHE A 368 -1.88 -5.14 -10.94
CA PHE A 368 -2.01 -4.76 -12.35
C PHE A 368 -2.55 -3.34 -12.51
N CYS A 369 -3.86 -3.18 -12.41
CA CYS A 369 -4.57 -1.96 -12.72
C CYS A 369 -5.75 -1.72 -11.78
N TYR A 370 -6.33 -0.53 -11.90
CA TYR A 370 -7.57 -0.12 -11.29
C TYR A 370 -8.49 0.50 -12.34
N ALA A 371 -9.79 0.37 -12.16
CA ALA A 371 -10.80 1.19 -12.83
C ALA A 371 -11.13 2.39 -11.94
N THR A 372 -11.31 3.58 -12.51
CA THR A 372 -11.77 4.73 -11.71
C THR A 372 -13.23 4.55 -11.30
N ASN A 373 -13.62 5.08 -10.14
CA ASN A 373 -15.01 5.02 -9.68
C ASN A 373 -15.96 5.65 -10.72
N GLY A 374 -16.80 4.82 -11.35
CA GLY A 374 -17.73 5.23 -12.41
C GLY A 374 -17.14 5.27 -13.83
N GLY A 375 -15.85 4.95 -14.01
CA GLY A 375 -15.18 4.89 -15.30
C GLY A 375 -14.89 3.47 -15.77
N SER A 376 -14.88 3.25 -17.09
CA SER A 376 -14.51 1.97 -17.72
C SER A 376 -13.02 1.86 -18.08
N THR A 377 -12.26 2.94 -17.95
CA THR A 377 -10.85 2.97 -18.33
C THR A 377 -9.99 2.29 -17.27
N LEU A 378 -9.25 1.26 -17.69
CA LEU A 378 -8.28 0.57 -16.84
C LEU A 378 -6.95 1.31 -16.85
N VAL A 379 -6.48 1.73 -15.69
CA VAL A 379 -5.20 2.41 -15.49
C VAL A 379 -4.24 1.46 -14.80
N PRO A 380 -3.13 1.03 -15.43
CA PRO A 380 -2.11 0.22 -14.78
C PRO A 380 -1.49 1.00 -13.61
N TYR A 381 -1.31 0.32 -12.48
CA TYR A 381 -0.55 0.88 -11.37
C TYR A 381 0.92 1.02 -11.75
N ASP A 382 1.47 2.17 -11.41
CA ASP A 382 2.90 2.45 -11.28
C ASP A 382 3.28 2.64 -9.79
N GLU A 383 4.55 2.92 -9.50
CA GLU A 383 5.04 3.14 -8.14
C GLU A 383 4.27 4.28 -7.43
N GLU A 384 3.97 5.36 -8.15
CA GLU A 384 3.27 6.53 -7.61
C GLU A 384 1.79 6.24 -7.34
N GLY A 385 1.11 5.49 -8.20
CA GLY A 385 -0.27 5.05 -7.99
C GLY A 385 -0.44 4.25 -6.70
N TYR A 386 0.49 3.34 -6.41
CA TYR A 386 0.49 2.62 -5.12
C TYR A 386 0.71 3.56 -3.93
N MET A 387 1.69 4.48 -4.03
CA MET A 387 1.93 5.46 -2.96
C MET A 387 0.71 6.36 -2.73
N ARG A 388 -0.02 6.74 -3.79
CA ARG A 388 -1.24 7.55 -3.71
C ARG A 388 -2.32 6.87 -2.86
N LEU A 389 -2.53 5.57 -3.01
CA LEU A 389 -3.48 4.82 -2.19
C LEU A 389 -3.10 4.91 -0.69
N GLY A 390 -1.81 4.84 -0.37
CA GLY A 390 -1.29 5.05 0.98
C GLY A 390 -1.58 6.43 1.56
N ARG A 391 -1.45 7.49 0.74
CA ARG A 391 -1.81 8.85 1.15
C ARG A 391 -3.31 9.00 1.38
N ASN A 392 -4.12 8.36 0.55
CA ASN A 392 -5.58 8.37 0.69
C ASN A 392 -6.03 7.58 1.94
N LEU A 393 -5.29 6.53 2.34
CA LEU A 393 -5.50 5.86 3.62
C LEU A 393 -5.35 6.82 4.81
N ALA A 394 -4.32 7.66 4.81
CA ALA A 394 -4.12 8.67 5.85
C ALA A 394 -5.25 9.71 5.86
N LYS A 395 -5.64 10.24 4.69
CA LYS A 395 -6.75 11.19 4.57
C LYS A 395 -8.07 10.59 5.07
N THR A 396 -8.30 9.30 4.81
CA THR A 396 -9.48 8.61 5.32
C THR A 396 -9.49 8.49 6.85
N CYS A 397 -8.32 8.32 7.48
CA CYS A 397 -8.23 8.39 8.94
C CYS A 397 -8.71 9.76 9.46
N MET A 398 -8.34 10.86 8.80
CA MET A 398 -8.79 12.20 9.18
C MET A 398 -10.32 12.32 9.11
N ASP A 399 -10.91 11.86 8.01
CA ASP A 399 -12.37 11.94 7.85
C ASP A 399 -13.11 11.04 8.84
N TYR A 400 -12.57 9.85 9.14
CA TYR A 400 -13.10 8.98 10.17
C TYR A 400 -13.09 9.67 11.54
N TYR A 401 -11.96 10.25 11.93
CA TYR A 401 -11.82 10.88 13.25
C TYR A 401 -12.58 12.20 13.40
N LYS A 402 -12.86 12.91 12.30
CA LYS A 402 -13.85 14.00 12.30
C LYS A 402 -15.26 13.47 12.54
N LEU A 403 -15.63 12.40 11.86
CA LEU A 403 -16.98 11.80 11.98
C LEU A 403 -17.22 11.26 13.39
N THR A 404 -16.22 10.66 14.02
CA THR A 404 -16.31 10.17 15.41
C THR A 404 -16.07 11.25 16.45
N SER A 405 -15.98 12.52 16.06
CA SER A 405 -15.77 13.68 16.95
C SER A 405 -14.46 13.64 17.77
N LEU A 406 -13.50 12.80 17.41
CA LEU A 406 -12.17 12.81 18.01
C LEU A 406 -11.41 14.07 17.57
N ILE A 407 -11.53 14.44 16.30
CA ILE A 407 -10.97 15.66 15.73
C ILE A 407 -12.12 16.63 15.48
N GLN A 408 -12.17 17.70 16.26
CA GLN A 408 -13.24 18.70 16.12
C GLN A 408 -13.08 19.49 14.82
N PRO A 409 -14.16 19.73 14.05
CA PRO A 409 -14.13 20.68 12.96
C PRO A 409 -13.79 22.06 13.52
N LYS A 410 -12.91 22.83 12.85
CA LYS A 410 -12.72 24.23 13.23
C LYS A 410 -14.08 24.94 13.14
N PRO A 411 -14.49 25.73 14.15
CA PRO A 411 -15.71 26.50 14.05
C PRO A 411 -15.58 27.47 12.86
N THR A 412 -16.50 27.36 11.91
CA THR A 412 -16.63 28.33 10.82
C THR A 412 -17.04 29.66 11.43
N ILE A 413 -16.10 30.57 11.62
CA ILE A 413 -16.42 31.96 11.94
C ILE A 413 -17.02 32.55 10.67
N LEU A 414 -18.35 32.61 10.60
CA LEU A 414 -19.04 33.38 9.57
C LEU A 414 -18.60 34.85 9.72
N PRO A 415 -18.17 35.53 8.64
CA PRO A 415 -17.89 36.95 8.70
C PRO A 415 -19.16 37.68 9.16
N LEU A 416 -19.07 38.41 10.27
CA LEU A 416 -20.10 39.36 10.68
C LEU A 416 -20.23 40.41 9.58
N ASN A 417 -21.36 40.40 8.87
CA ASN A 417 -21.73 41.46 7.94
C ASN A 417 -21.86 42.77 8.70
N HIS A 418 -20.81 43.60 8.70
CA HIS A 418 -20.92 44.99 9.07
C HIS A 418 -21.71 45.73 7.99
N THR A 419 -23.02 45.89 8.21
CA THR A 419 -23.84 46.87 7.51
C THR A 419 -23.37 48.28 7.89
N GLN A 420 -22.46 48.87 7.10
CA GLN A 420 -22.18 50.30 7.19
C GLN A 420 -23.28 51.10 6.49
N ARG A 421 -24.12 51.73 7.32
CA ARG A 421 -25.06 52.80 6.93
C ARG A 421 -24.29 53.94 6.26
N ARG A 422 -24.66 54.25 5.02
CA ARG A 422 -24.34 55.52 4.35
C ARG A 422 -24.95 56.70 5.12
N LYS A 423 -24.13 57.68 5.47
CA LYS A 423 -24.52 59.10 5.57
C LYS A 423 -23.43 59.94 4.88
N GLY A 424 -23.86 60.80 3.96
CA GLY A 424 -22.99 61.66 3.17
C GLY A 424 -22.86 63.07 3.72
N SER A 425 -21.84 63.78 3.23
CA SER A 425 -21.74 65.24 2.97
C SER A 425 -20.25 65.52 2.71
N SER A 426 -19.80 65.78 1.48
CA SER A 426 -19.81 67.06 0.74
C SER A 426 -18.53 67.89 0.90
N LYS A 427 -17.90 68.16 -0.25
CA LYS A 427 -17.07 69.31 -0.66
C LYS A 427 -15.65 69.48 -0.09
N GLY A 428 -14.71 69.77 -1.00
CA GLY A 428 -13.44 70.45 -0.70
C GLY A 428 -12.36 70.25 -1.77
N HIS A 429 -11.84 71.32 -2.34
CA HIS A 429 -10.98 71.44 -3.52
C HIS A 429 -9.46 71.21 -3.30
N ARG A 430 -8.75 70.90 -4.41
CA ARG A 430 -7.36 71.29 -4.82
C ARG A 430 -6.18 70.81 -3.93
N SER A 431 -4.94 70.61 -4.37
CA SER A 431 -4.23 70.49 -5.65
C SER A 431 -2.75 70.14 -5.33
N GLU A 432 -2.02 69.62 -6.33
CA GLU A 432 -0.54 69.63 -6.49
C GLU A 432 0.37 68.59 -5.78
N GLY A 433 1.35 68.09 -6.55
CA GLY A 433 2.66 67.65 -6.04
C GLY A 433 3.07 66.19 -6.31
N ARG A 434 3.78 65.94 -7.41
CA ARG A 434 4.78 64.84 -7.59
C ARG A 434 6.20 65.48 -7.47
N PRO A 435 7.35 64.76 -7.38
CA PRO A 435 7.59 63.30 -7.44
C PRO A 435 8.66 62.73 -6.43
N HIS A 436 8.91 61.41 -6.57
CA HIS A 436 10.13 60.63 -6.25
C HIS A 436 10.47 60.22 -4.80
N SER A 437 10.48 58.90 -4.55
CA SER A 437 11.72 58.11 -4.40
C SER A 437 11.41 56.62 -4.20
N GLU A 438 12.23 55.77 -4.83
CA GLU A 438 12.19 54.32 -4.73
C GLU A 438 12.74 53.87 -3.37
N SER A 439 12.03 52.98 -2.68
CA SER A 439 12.64 52.01 -1.79
C SER A 439 11.80 50.73 -1.76
N ARG A 440 12.44 49.62 -2.12
CA ARG A 440 11.89 48.27 -2.08
C ARG A 440 11.81 47.81 -0.62
N GLN A 441 10.61 47.52 -0.12
CA GLN A 441 10.41 46.65 1.03
C GLN A 441 9.59 45.43 0.62
N TYR A 442 10.18 44.27 0.87
CA TYR A 442 9.54 42.95 0.80
C TYR A 442 8.34 42.91 1.76
N GLN A 443 7.14 42.65 1.25
CA GLN A 443 6.01 42.19 2.05
C GLN A 443 5.55 40.82 1.54
N SER A 444 5.52 39.88 2.47
CA SER A 444 5.08 38.50 2.30
C SER A 444 3.58 38.45 1.96
N LEU A 445 3.24 37.96 0.78
CA LEU A 445 1.88 37.55 0.45
C LEU A 445 1.61 36.19 1.13
N ARG A 446 0.85 36.21 2.23
CA ARG A 446 0.08 35.04 2.67
C ARG A 446 -0.99 34.78 1.61
N ALA A 447 -0.86 33.69 0.88
CA ALA A 447 -1.93 33.15 0.06
C ALA A 447 -2.81 32.28 0.96
N ASP A 448 -4.00 32.78 1.31
CA ASP A 448 -5.06 31.97 1.87
C ASP A 448 -5.61 31.07 0.75
N VAL A 449 -5.39 29.76 0.89
CA VAL A 449 -5.94 28.75 -0.02
C VAL A 449 -7.35 28.39 0.45
N VAL A 450 -8.35 28.78 -0.35
CA VAL A 450 -9.73 28.33 -0.24
C VAL A 450 -9.83 26.89 -0.73
N TYR A 451 -10.25 25.97 0.14
CA TYR A 451 -10.64 24.61 -0.25
C TYR A 451 -12.12 24.59 -0.59
N ASP A 452 -12.46 24.14 -1.80
CA ASP A 452 -13.84 23.82 -2.19
C ASP A 452 -14.33 22.61 -1.38
N ASN A 453 -15.37 22.84 -0.57
CA ASN A 453 -16.06 21.84 0.24
C ASN A 453 -17.13 21.15 -0.61
N HIS A 454 -16.87 19.93 -1.08
CA HIS A 454 -17.94 18.97 -1.35
C HIS A 454 -18.15 18.10 -0.10
N SER A 455 -18.71 18.69 0.95
CA SER A 455 -19.19 17.95 2.12
C SER A 455 -20.60 17.40 1.83
N LEU A 456 -20.75 16.08 1.79
CA LEU A 456 -22.06 15.43 1.85
C LEU A 456 -22.67 15.71 3.24
N SER A 457 -23.91 16.20 3.28
CA SER A 457 -24.58 16.56 4.53
C SER A 457 -24.98 15.32 5.32
N ALA A 458 -25.07 15.44 6.65
CA ALA A 458 -25.52 14.35 7.53
C ALA A 458 -26.91 13.78 7.14
N GLN A 459 -27.76 14.59 6.50
CA GLN A 459 -29.05 14.15 5.97
C GLN A 459 -28.93 13.27 4.72
N SER A 460 -27.94 13.50 3.85
CA SER A 460 -27.73 12.63 2.67
C SER A 460 -27.12 11.28 3.06
N MET A 461 -26.40 11.21 4.19
CA MET A 461 -25.84 9.96 4.70
C MET A 461 -26.89 9.10 5.42
N ASN A 462 -27.84 9.71 6.14
CA ASN A 462 -28.99 8.99 6.71
C ASN A 462 -29.94 8.46 5.63
N SER A 463 -30.15 9.17 4.52
CA SER A 463 -30.96 8.64 3.42
C SER A 463 -30.30 7.43 2.75
N MET A 464 -28.97 7.41 2.63
CA MET A 464 -28.21 6.27 2.12
C MET A 464 -28.24 5.05 3.06
N ALA A 465 -28.24 5.24 4.38
CA ALA A 465 -28.41 4.16 5.35
C ALA A 465 -29.82 3.51 5.26
N VAL A 466 -30.85 4.30 4.97
CA VAL A 466 -32.21 3.81 4.73
C VAL A 466 -32.34 3.08 3.39
N GLN A 467 -31.69 3.57 2.34
CA GLN A 467 -31.70 2.93 1.01
C GLN A 467 -31.00 1.55 1.03
N PHE A 468 -29.99 1.38 1.89
CA PHE A 468 -29.31 0.11 2.14
C PHE A 468 -30.21 -0.93 2.84
N ARG A 469 -31.09 -0.51 3.76
CA ARG A 469 -32.10 -1.41 4.38
C ARG A 469 -33.11 -1.95 3.36
N LEU A 470 -33.37 -1.20 2.28
CA LEU A 470 -34.32 -1.59 1.24
C LEU A 470 -33.69 -2.56 0.23
N GLN A 471 -32.43 -2.39 -0.15
CA GLN A 471 -31.75 -3.30 -1.09
C GLN A 471 -31.40 -4.67 -0.50
N HIS A 472 -31.26 -4.79 0.82
CA HIS A 472 -30.88 -6.06 1.47
C HIS A 472 -32.04 -6.87 2.05
N ARG A 473 -33.28 -6.38 2.00
CA ARG A 473 -34.45 -7.20 2.35
C ARG A 473 -34.75 -8.31 1.33
N ASP A 474 -34.20 -8.22 0.11
CA ASP A 474 -34.44 -9.21 -0.94
C ASP A 474 -33.42 -10.39 -0.97
N ILE A 475 -32.37 -10.36 -0.14
CA ILE A 475 -31.36 -11.44 -0.10
C ILE A 475 -31.75 -12.59 0.85
N HIS A 476 -32.79 -12.41 1.68
CA HIS A 476 -33.35 -13.49 2.51
C HIS A 476 -34.56 -14.21 1.91
N ARG A 477 -34.83 -14.02 0.61
CA ARG A 477 -35.78 -14.83 -0.17
C ARG A 477 -35.16 -15.23 -1.52
N ARG A 478 -34.16 -16.11 -1.49
CA ARG A 478 -33.87 -17.14 -2.52
C ARG A 478 -32.69 -17.99 -2.13
#